data_AF-A0A533ZBZ3-F1
#
_entry.id   AF-A0A533ZBZ3-F1
#
_cell.length_a   1.000
_cell.length_b   1.000
_cell.length_c   1.000
_cell.angle_alpha   90.00
_cell.angle_beta   90.00
_cell.angle_gamma   90.00
#
_symmetry.space_group_name_H-M   'P 1'
#
loop_
_entity.id
_entity.type
_entity.pdbx_description
1 polymer ?
#
loop_
_entity_poly.entity_id
_entity_poly.type
_entity_poly.pdbx_seq_one_letter_code
_entity_poly.pdbx_strand_id
1 'polypeptide(L)'
;MGLIPRLFVQGKWGPKEYALLVTDKRSILVLEKESKAGIGGALGGAAGALIAGAAAKSRSFDYAQADPQSLAIDSKNLTISHESLQGIRMKKRFIGPV
;
A
#
# COMPACT_ATOMS: atom_id res chain seq x y z
N MET A 1 10.63 11.56 -12.15
CA MET A 1 9.59 10.75 -11.47
C MET A 1 10.25 9.44 -11.07
N GLY A 2 10.16 9.07 -9.80
CA GLY A 2 10.66 7.79 -9.29
C GLY A 2 9.49 6.89 -8.91
N LEU A 3 9.58 5.60 -9.21
CA LEU A 3 8.57 4.62 -8.80
C LEU A 3 9.23 3.55 -7.95
N ILE A 4 8.75 3.38 -6.73
CA ILE A 4 9.10 2.24 -5.88
C ILE A 4 7.90 1.30 -5.89
N PRO A 5 8.00 0.17 -6.60
CA PRO A 5 6.90 -0.78 -6.68
C PRO A 5 6.72 -1.53 -5.35
N ARG A 6 5.47 -1.77 -4.95
CA ARG A 6 5.05 -2.70 -3.88
C ARG A 6 5.67 -2.44 -2.49
N LEU A 7 5.17 -1.40 -1.83
CA LEU A 7 5.33 -1.16 -0.40
C LEU A 7 4.24 -1.85 0.41
N PHE A 8 4.64 -2.71 1.34
CA PHE A 8 3.72 -3.37 2.27
C PHE A 8 3.56 -2.57 3.55
N VAL A 9 2.33 -2.17 3.85
CA VAL A 9 1.97 -1.45 5.07
C VAL A 9 1.00 -2.32 5.88
N GLN A 10 1.37 -2.64 7.11
CA GLN A 10 0.51 -3.40 8.02
C GLN A 10 -0.57 -2.46 8.58
N GLY A 11 -1.78 -2.53 8.01
CA GLY A 11 -2.93 -1.78 8.48
C GLY A 11 -3.68 -2.50 9.59
N LYS A 12 -4.54 -1.77 10.32
CA LYS A 12 -5.40 -2.30 11.39
C LYS A 12 -6.26 -3.49 10.97
N TRP A 13 -6.64 -3.55 9.68
CA TRP A 13 -7.55 -4.54 9.13
C TRP A 13 -6.87 -5.60 8.25
N GLY A 14 -5.55 -5.57 8.14
CA GLY A 14 -4.77 -6.44 7.26
C GLY A 14 -3.69 -5.68 6.48
N PRO A 15 -2.85 -6.42 5.73
CA PRO A 15 -1.80 -5.81 4.92
C PRO A 15 -2.41 -5.02 3.75
N LYS A 16 -1.87 -3.84 3.52
CA LYS A 16 -2.12 -2.99 2.36
C LYS A 16 -0.86 -2.91 1.53
N GLU A 17 -1.00 -3.01 0.22
CA GLU A 17 0.09 -2.81 -0.75
C GLU A 17 -0.12 -1.46 -1.43
N TYR A 18 0.91 -0.63 -1.35
CA TYR A 18 0.96 0.67 -1.99
C TYR A 18 2.10 0.70 -3.00
N ALA A 19 1.97 1.42 -4.11
CA ALA A 19 3.12 1.87 -4.89
C ALA A 19 3.48 3.29 -4.46
N LEU A 20 4.77 3.58 -4.30
CA LEU A 20 5.23 4.94 -4.02
C LEU A 20 5.68 5.59 -5.32
N LEU A 21 4.90 6.57 -5.76
CA LEU A 21 5.22 7.46 -6.86
C LEU A 21 5.81 8.74 -6.29
N VAL A 22 7.10 8.95 -6.54
CA VAL A 22 7.83 10.16 -6.16
C VAL A 22 7.82 11.12 -7.34
N THR A 23 7.14 12.25 -7.16
CA THR A 23 7.11 13.33 -8.15
C THR A 23 8.15 14.39 -7.85
N ASP A 24 8.11 15.51 -8.55
CA ASP A 24 8.86 16.72 -8.24
C ASP A 24 8.46 17.37 -6.90
N LYS A 25 7.16 17.47 -6.62
CA LYS A 25 6.60 18.23 -5.48
C LYS A 25 6.09 17.36 -4.33
N ARG A 26 5.74 16.11 -4.60
CA ARG A 26 5.05 15.24 -3.63
C ARG A 26 5.38 13.78 -3.85
N SER A 27 5.21 13.04 -2.78
CA SER A 27 5.27 11.59 -2.75
C SER A 27 3.84 11.05 -2.59
N ILE A 28 3.42 10.20 -3.52
CA ILE A 28 2.05 9.65 -3.57
C ILE A 28 2.14 8.15 -3.36
N LEU A 29 1.51 7.66 -2.29
CA LEU A 29 1.31 6.24 -2.06
C LEU A 29 -0.03 5.83 -2.67
N VAL A 30 0.04 5.14 -3.81
CA VAL A 30 -1.09 4.66 -4.58
C VAL A 30 -1.51 3.29 -4.05
N LEU A 31 -2.77 3.14 -3.60
CA LEU A 31 -3.25 1.87 -3.04
C LEU A 31 -3.52 0.86 -4.15
N GLU A 32 -2.61 -0.10 -4.33
CA GLU A 32 -2.73 -1.16 -5.33
C GLU A 32 -3.53 -2.34 -4.80
N LYS A 33 -3.33 -2.73 -3.54
CA LYS A 33 -4.06 -3.85 -2.95
C LYS A 33 -4.44 -3.58 -1.52
N GLU A 34 -5.69 -3.85 -1.19
CA GLU A 34 -6.15 -3.84 0.20
C GLU A 34 -6.67 -5.23 0.53
N SER A 35 -5.99 -5.89 1.47
CA SER A 35 -6.48 -7.13 2.05
C SER A 35 -7.12 -6.87 3.40
N LYS A 36 -8.32 -7.40 3.60
CA LYS A 36 -8.99 -7.46 4.91
C LYS A 36 -8.58 -8.71 5.71
N ALA A 37 -7.44 -9.32 5.40
CA ALA A 37 -6.97 -10.56 6.05
C ALA A 37 -6.70 -10.44 7.55
N GLY A 38 -6.56 -9.23 8.10
CA GLY A 38 -6.56 -9.04 9.54
C GLY A 38 -7.89 -9.40 10.20
N ILE A 39 -9.01 -9.32 9.47
CA ILE A 39 -10.33 -9.78 9.91
C ILE A 39 -10.48 -11.29 9.71
N GLY A 40 -10.03 -11.82 8.57
CA GLY A 40 -10.10 -13.26 8.27
C GLY A 40 -9.26 -14.14 9.20
N GLY A 41 -8.06 -13.68 9.59
CA GLY A 41 -7.24 -14.37 10.59
C GLY A 41 -7.86 -14.42 11.98
N ALA A 42 -8.69 -13.42 12.33
CA ALA A 42 -9.45 -13.39 13.58
C ALA A 42 -10.70 -14.29 13.55
N LEU A 43 -11.16 -14.71 12.36
CA LEU A 43 -12.39 -15.49 12.16
C LEU A 43 -12.18 -17.01 12.03
N GLY A 44 -10.94 -17.52 12.08
CA GLY A 44 -10.69 -18.97 12.18
C GLY A 44 -9.63 -19.52 11.22
N GLY A 45 -8.36 -19.20 11.48
CA GLY A 45 -7.22 -19.93 10.91
C GLY A 45 -7.07 -19.86 9.38
N ALA A 46 -6.41 -20.88 8.79
CA ALA A 46 -6.01 -20.90 7.38
C ALA A 46 -7.16 -20.70 6.38
N ALA A 47 -8.37 -21.15 6.71
CA ALA A 47 -9.57 -20.93 5.90
C ALA A 47 -9.98 -19.45 5.87
N GLY A 48 -9.90 -18.75 7.02
CA GLY A 48 -10.15 -17.31 7.10
C GLY A 48 -9.10 -16.48 6.35
N ALA A 49 -7.84 -16.93 6.30
CA ALA A 49 -6.79 -16.31 5.49
C ALA A 49 -7.04 -16.47 3.98
N LEU A 50 -7.53 -17.64 3.53
CA LEU A 50 -7.88 -17.89 2.13
C LEU A 50 -9.07 -17.04 1.67
N ILE A 51 -10.14 -16.97 2.47
CA ILE A 51 -11.32 -16.16 2.15
C ILE A 51 -10.94 -14.67 2.11
N ALA A 52 -10.10 -14.21 3.02
CA ALA A 52 -9.64 -12.83 3.00
C ALA A 52 -8.60 -12.51 1.90
N GLY A 53 -7.88 -13.52 1.42
CA GLY A 53 -7.09 -13.45 0.19
C GLY A 53 -7.98 -13.30 -1.05
N ALA A 54 -9.08 -14.06 -1.13
CA ALA A 54 -10.06 -13.97 -2.21
C ALA A 54 -10.86 -12.65 -2.19
N ALA A 55 -11.10 -12.08 -1.00
CA ALA A 55 -11.76 -10.77 -0.86
C ALA A 55 -10.80 -9.58 -1.01
N ALA A 56 -9.50 -9.82 -1.22
CA ALA A 56 -8.54 -8.74 -1.43
C ALA A 56 -8.82 -8.05 -2.76
N LYS A 57 -9.15 -6.76 -2.70
CA LYS A 57 -9.35 -5.95 -3.91
C LYS A 57 -8.00 -5.54 -4.44
N SER A 58 -7.67 -6.03 -5.62
CA SER A 58 -6.45 -5.68 -6.36
C SER A 58 -6.80 -4.64 -7.42
N ARG A 59 -5.99 -3.60 -7.54
CA ARG A 59 -6.07 -2.55 -8.55
C ARG A 59 -4.74 -2.49 -9.26
N SER A 60 -4.80 -2.59 -10.58
CA SER A 60 -3.66 -2.35 -11.44
C SER A 60 -3.73 -0.91 -11.91
N PHE A 61 -2.60 -0.19 -11.83
CA PHE A 61 -2.47 1.15 -12.37
C PHE A 61 -1.40 1.15 -13.45
N ASP A 62 -1.69 1.79 -14.58
CA ASP A 62 -0.68 2.08 -15.58
C ASP A 62 0.01 3.40 -15.23
N TYR A 63 1.13 3.31 -14.50
CA TYR A 63 1.89 4.50 -14.09
C TYR A 63 2.58 5.24 -15.26
N ALA A 64 2.65 4.65 -16.46
CA ALA A 64 3.16 5.34 -17.63
C ALA A 64 2.14 6.32 -18.23
N GLN A 65 0.83 6.05 -18.02
CA GLN A 65 -0.27 6.87 -18.51
C GLN A 65 -1.02 7.61 -17.38
N ALA A 66 -0.78 7.25 -16.12
CA ALA A 66 -1.47 7.86 -14.99
C ALA A 66 -0.98 9.30 -14.74
N ASP A 67 -1.93 10.24 -14.71
CA ASP A 67 -1.67 11.61 -14.32
C ASP A 67 -1.41 11.71 -12.79
N PRO A 68 -0.25 12.23 -12.36
CA PRO A 68 0.07 12.38 -10.95
C PRO A 68 -0.87 13.31 -10.18
N GLN A 69 -1.57 14.24 -10.84
CA GLN A 69 -2.58 15.06 -10.13
C GLN A 69 -3.82 14.25 -9.78
N SER A 70 -4.32 13.49 -10.73
CA SER A 70 -5.45 12.58 -10.56
C SER A 70 -5.19 11.56 -9.43
N LEU A 71 -3.99 10.99 -9.39
CA LEU A 71 -3.57 10.08 -8.30
C LEU A 71 -3.50 10.77 -6.93
N ALA A 72 -3.17 12.06 -6.89
CA ALA A 72 -3.03 12.78 -5.63
C ALA A 72 -4.37 13.25 -5.02
N ILE A 73 -5.41 13.42 -5.85
CA ILE A 73 -6.75 13.84 -5.43
C ILE A 73 -7.60 12.63 -5.00
N ASP A 74 -7.26 11.41 -5.44
CA ASP A 74 -7.95 10.20 -5.01
C ASP A 74 -7.82 10.00 -3.49
N SER A 75 -8.97 9.98 -2.80
CA SER A 75 -9.07 9.84 -1.35
C SER A 75 -8.56 8.49 -0.81
N LYS A 76 -8.35 7.51 -1.68
CA LYS A 76 -7.79 6.20 -1.32
C LYS A 76 -6.26 6.19 -1.33
N ASN A 77 -5.64 7.19 -1.96
CA ASN A 77 -4.20 7.35 -2.02
C ASN A 77 -3.74 8.26 -0.88
N LEU A 78 -2.52 8.06 -0.41
CA LEU A 78 -1.91 8.92 0.59
C LEU A 78 -0.92 9.85 -0.10
N THR A 79 -1.21 11.14 -0.08
CA THR A 79 -0.35 12.17 -0.65
C THR A 79 0.43 12.87 0.46
N ILE A 80 1.74 12.94 0.31
CA ILE A 80 2.65 13.60 1.26
C ILE A 80 3.44 14.66 0.50
N SER A 81 3.34 15.93 0.94
CA SER A 81 4.15 17.02 0.42
C SER A 81 5.61 16.81 0.78
N HIS A 82 6.54 17.11 -0.14
CA HIS A 82 7.97 16.97 0.13
C HIS A 82 8.47 17.87 1.26
N GLU A 83 7.85 19.03 1.46
CA GLU A 83 8.17 19.92 2.59
C GLU A 83 7.82 19.31 3.95
N SER A 84 6.85 18.38 3.97
CA SER A 84 6.39 17.68 5.18
C SER A 84 7.07 16.32 5.37
N LEU A 85 7.82 15.84 4.37
CA LEU A 85 8.45 14.53 4.39
C LEU A 85 9.78 14.59 5.15
N GLN A 86 9.75 14.24 6.44
CA GLN A 86 10.98 14.19 7.25
C GLN A 86 11.89 13.00 6.92
N GLY A 87 11.33 11.94 6.34
CA GLY A 87 12.08 10.77 5.88
C GLY A 87 11.22 9.53 5.72
N ILE A 88 11.61 8.66 4.80
CA ILE A 88 10.98 7.34 4.60
C ILE A 88 11.91 6.30 5.21
N ARG A 89 11.44 5.59 6.22
CA ARG A 89 12.21 4.53 6.88
C ARG A 89 11.53 3.19 6.68
N MET A 90 12.27 2.24 6.12
CA MET A 90 11.83 0.85 6.07
C MET A 90 11.90 0.28 7.49
N LYS A 91 10.77 -0.20 8.01
CA LYS A 91 10.77 -0.93 9.27
C LYS A 91 11.48 -2.26 9.03
N LYS A 92 12.52 -2.55 9.82
CA LYS A 92 13.19 -3.87 9.79
C LYS A 92 12.10 -4.93 9.97
N ARG A 93 11.92 -5.77 8.96
CA ARG A 93 10.95 -6.88 8.99
C ARG A 93 11.29 -7.71 10.24
N PHE A 94 10.30 -8.06 11.06
CA PHE A 94 10.44 -9.17 12.01
C PHE A 94 10.57 -10.45 11.18
N ILE A 95 11.75 -10.67 10.62
CA ILE A 95 12.14 -11.99 10.14
C ILE A 95 12.47 -12.72 11.44
N GLY A 96 11.60 -13.66 11.85
CA GLY A 96 11.97 -14.61 12.89
C GLY A 96 13.28 -15.30 12.53
N PRO A 97 14.04 -15.81 13.51
CA PRO A 97 15.29 -16.50 13.22
C PRO A 97 15.01 -17.62 12.22
N VAL A 98 15.81 -17.62 11.15
CA VAL A 98 15.96 -18.78 10.25
C VAL A 98 16.57 -19.95 11.02
#